data_AF-A0A1V5HDU1-F1
#
_entry.id   AF-A0A1V5HDU1-F1
#
_cell.length_a   1.000
_cell.length_b   1.000
_cell.length_c   1.000
_cell.angle_alpha   90.00
_cell.angle_beta   90.00
_cell.angle_gamma   90.00
#
_symmetry.space_group_name_H-M   'P 1'
#
loop_
_entity.id
_entity.type
_entity.pdbx_description
1 polymer ?
#
loop_
_entity_poly.entity_id
_entity_poly.type
_entity_poly.pdbx_seq_one_letter_code
_entity_poly.pdbx_strand_id
1 'polypeptide(L)'
;MEDARIYKECDCIPWQVLVDDLAGSVHQAYGGLANPAYVVNAEGRIAFYNMWTHAPSIHRALEEITRRDSACVVRGGIDRTLHVLAMMVNGWPAIERGLPQSFSDLEGTLPGSAYGLKAGYRFKPVLAPIALRPKPLSSSARAAIGGAGVYIGTRLLR
;
A
#
# COMPACT_ATOMS: atom_id res chain seq x y z
N MET A 1 -22.41 -0.14 10.25
CA MET A 1 -21.59 -0.24 11.48
C MET A 1 -21.15 -1.66 11.75
N GLU A 2 -22.03 -2.67 11.61
CA GLU A 2 -21.68 -4.08 11.82
C GLU A 2 -20.53 -4.56 10.91
N ASP A 3 -20.54 -4.21 9.62
CA ASP A 3 -19.45 -4.57 8.70
C ASP A 3 -18.08 -4.05 9.14
N ALA A 4 -18.02 -2.87 9.77
CA ALA A 4 -16.77 -2.31 10.29
C ALA A 4 -16.27 -3.09 11.53
N ARG A 5 -17.19 -3.61 12.35
CA ARG A 5 -16.89 -4.49 13.48
C ARG A 5 -16.34 -5.82 12.97
N ILE A 6 -17.03 -6.42 12.00
CA ILE A 6 -16.59 -7.66 11.33
C ILE A 6 -15.20 -7.45 10.70
N TYR A 7 -14.97 -6.35 9.98
CA TYR A 7 -13.67 -6.03 9.41
C TYR A 7 -12.56 -5.97 10.47
N LYS A 8 -12.82 -5.27 11.58
CA LYS A 8 -11.86 -5.17 12.69
C LYS A 8 -11.53 -6.53 13.29
N GLU A 9 -12.53 -7.39 13.45
CA GLU A 9 -12.40 -8.72 14.06
C GLU A 9 -11.72 -9.71 13.11
N CYS A 10 -12.15 -9.80 11.86
CA CYS A 10 -11.60 -10.70 10.86
C CYS A 10 -10.13 -10.42 10.54
N ASP A 11 -9.75 -9.14 10.46
CA ASP A 11 -8.39 -8.73 10.11
C ASP A 11 -7.52 -8.45 11.36
N CYS A 12 -8.03 -8.78 12.56
CA CYS A 12 -7.35 -8.62 13.86
C CYS A 12 -6.75 -7.22 14.06
N ILE A 13 -7.48 -6.18 13.67
CA ILE A 13 -6.98 -4.81 13.61
C ILE A 13 -6.87 -4.24 15.04
N PRO A 14 -5.64 -3.92 15.52
CA PRO A 14 -5.45 -3.52 16.91
C PRO A 14 -5.76 -2.03 17.16
N TRP A 15 -5.93 -1.23 16.11
CA TRP A 15 -6.22 0.20 16.20
C TRP A 15 -7.72 0.51 16.09
N GLN A 16 -8.08 1.77 16.33
CA GLN A 16 -9.45 2.26 16.13
C GLN A 16 -9.84 2.22 14.65
N VAL A 17 -11.07 1.80 14.37
CA VAL A 17 -11.69 1.82 13.04
C VAL A 17 -12.86 2.79 13.12
N LEU A 18 -12.86 3.77 12.23
CA LEU A 18 -13.93 4.74 12.07
C LEU A 18 -14.62 4.50 10.73
N VAL A 19 -15.90 4.87 10.64
CA VAL A 19 -16.71 4.76 9.42
C VAL A 19 -17.09 6.16 9.00
N ASP A 20 -16.93 6.46 7.71
CA ASP A 20 -17.35 7.73 7.11
C ASP A 20 -18.88 7.80 7.02
N ASP A 21 -19.41 8.99 6.73
CA ASP A 21 -20.82 9.11 6.39
C ASP A 21 -21.14 8.49 5.02
N LEU A 22 -22.42 8.30 4.73
CA LEU A 22 -22.87 7.70 3.46
C LEU A 22 -22.58 8.59 2.24
N ALA A 23 -22.33 9.88 2.45
CA ALA A 23 -21.92 10.80 1.39
C ALA A 23 -20.41 10.72 1.10
N GLY A 24 -19.64 10.02 1.95
CA GLY A 24 -18.19 9.93 1.85
C GLY A 24 -17.48 11.26 2.14
N SER A 25 -18.02 12.09 3.03
CA SER A 25 -17.50 13.44 3.25
C SER A 25 -16.02 13.45 3.62
N VAL A 26 -15.56 12.53 4.49
CA VAL A 26 -14.15 12.42 4.86
C VAL A 26 -13.33 11.87 3.70
N HIS A 27 -13.81 10.85 3.00
CA HIS A 27 -13.14 10.28 1.83
C HIS A 27 -12.87 11.36 0.77
N GLN A 28 -13.85 12.21 0.47
CA GLN A 28 -13.70 13.33 -0.46
C GLN A 28 -12.75 14.41 0.06
N ALA A 29 -12.87 14.80 1.33
CA ALA A 29 -11.98 15.78 1.94
C ALA A 29 -10.51 15.33 1.95
N TYR A 30 -10.27 14.02 2.03
CA TYR A 30 -8.95 13.38 1.98
C TYR A 30 -8.63 12.81 0.59
N GLY A 31 -9.10 13.45 -0.48
CA GLY A 31 -8.59 13.26 -1.85
C GLY A 31 -9.27 12.17 -2.68
N GLY A 32 -10.28 11.47 -2.15
CA GLY A 32 -11.14 10.56 -2.92
C GLY A 32 -10.44 9.32 -3.49
N LEU A 33 -9.27 8.95 -2.98
CA LEU A 33 -8.54 7.76 -3.40
C LEU A 33 -8.91 6.55 -2.52
N ALA A 34 -8.85 5.35 -3.09
CA ALA A 34 -9.33 4.13 -2.43
C ALA A 34 -8.48 3.70 -1.20
N ASN A 35 -7.17 4.00 -1.18
CA ASN A 35 -6.28 3.61 -0.09
C ASN A 35 -5.13 4.61 0.17
N PRO A 36 -5.45 5.89 0.46
CA PRO A 36 -4.45 6.84 0.90
C PRO A 36 -4.10 6.64 2.38
N ALA A 37 -2.88 7.00 2.76
CA ALA A 37 -2.46 7.12 4.15
C ALA A 37 -1.88 8.51 4.43
N TYR A 38 -2.14 9.00 5.64
CA TYR A 38 -1.71 10.32 6.09
C TYR A 38 -0.95 10.20 7.41
N VAL A 39 0.14 10.95 7.55
CA VAL A 39 0.76 11.22 8.85
C VAL A 39 0.36 12.63 9.24
N VAL A 40 -0.37 12.76 10.34
CA VAL A 40 -0.82 14.03 10.90
C VAL A 40 0.00 14.31 12.16
N ASN A 41 0.56 15.51 12.26
CA ASN A 41 1.36 15.92 13.41
C ASN A 41 0.48 16.35 14.60
N ALA A 42 1.12 16.68 15.73
CA ALA A 42 0.41 17.06 16.96
C ALA A 42 -0.41 18.36 16.80
N GLU A 43 -0.05 19.23 15.86
CA GLU A 43 -0.77 20.47 15.54
C GLU A 43 -1.92 20.26 14.53
N GLY A 44 -2.22 19.02 14.15
CA GLY A 44 -3.28 18.70 13.20
C GLY A 44 -2.94 18.96 11.73
N ARG A 45 -1.67 19.14 11.39
CA ARG A 45 -1.20 19.35 10.01
C ARG A 45 -0.78 18.03 9.37
N ILE A 46 -1.06 17.88 8.08
CA ILE A 46 -0.56 16.74 7.30
C ILE A 46 0.94 16.92 7.08
N ALA A 47 1.73 16.07 7.71
CA ALA A 47 3.19 16.06 7.60
C ALA A 47 3.69 15.14 6.47
N PHE A 48 2.88 14.15 6.08
CA PHE A 48 3.16 13.26 4.95
C PHE A 48 1.86 12.69 4.38
N TYR A 49 1.77 12.62 3.05
CA TYR A 49 0.66 12.02 2.31
C TYR A 49 1.18 10.89 1.42
N ASN A 50 0.64 9.68 1.58
CA ASN A 50 0.88 8.58 0.67
C ASN A 50 -0.39 8.31 -0.14
N MET A 51 -0.36 8.57 -1.44
CA MET A 51 -1.52 8.36 -2.33
C MET A 51 -1.94 6.89 -2.38
N TRP A 52 -0.97 5.97 -2.27
CA TRP A 52 -1.17 4.54 -2.30
C TRP A 52 -0.40 3.89 -1.15
N THR A 53 -1.09 3.61 -0.05
CA THR A 53 -0.49 3.13 1.21
C THR A 53 0.63 2.11 0.98
N HIS A 54 1.82 2.45 1.47
CA HIS A 54 3.02 1.62 1.39
C HIS A 54 3.85 1.79 2.66
N ALA A 55 3.95 0.70 3.41
CA ALA A 55 4.54 0.70 4.76
C ALA A 55 5.98 1.25 4.79
N PRO A 56 6.91 0.90 3.87
CA PRO A 56 8.26 1.47 3.85
C PRO A 56 8.31 2.98 3.62
N SER A 57 7.36 3.54 2.87
CA SER A 57 7.29 4.99 2.66
C SER A 57 6.82 5.68 3.94
N ILE A 58 5.80 5.14 4.60
CA ILE A 58 5.30 5.63 5.88
C ILE A 58 6.38 5.50 6.97
N HIS A 59 7.11 4.38 7.01
CA HIS A 59 8.21 4.19 7.95
C HIS A 59 9.27 5.29 7.84
N ARG A 60 9.69 5.64 6.62
CA ARG A 60 10.64 6.75 6.41
C ARG A 60 10.07 8.09 6.87
N ALA A 61 8.80 8.34 6.57
CA ALA A 61 8.13 9.57 7.00
C ALA A 61 8.10 9.68 8.54
N LEU A 62 7.79 8.57 9.23
CA LEU A 62 7.80 8.51 10.70
C LEU A 62 9.21 8.66 11.29
N GLU A 63 10.22 8.00 10.70
CA GLU A 63 11.61 8.19 11.12
C GLU A 63 12.10 9.62 10.90
N GLU A 64 11.60 10.31 9.90
CA GLU A 64 11.99 11.70 9.62
C GLU A 64 11.35 12.67 10.62
N ILE A 65 10.03 12.59 10.82
CA ILE A 65 9.29 13.53 11.69
C ILE A 65 9.61 13.35 13.19
N THR A 66 10.15 12.20 13.58
CA THR A 66 10.53 11.94 14.97
C THR A 66 11.97 12.35 15.30
N ARG A 67 12.74 12.83 14.31
CA ARG A 67 14.08 13.39 14.56
C ARG A 67 13.95 14.75 15.22
N ARG A 68 14.82 15.01 16.20
CA ARG A 68 14.84 16.25 17.00
C ARG A 68 14.93 17.52 16.16
N ASP A 69 15.61 17.46 15.01
CA ASP A 69 15.84 18.61 14.12
C ASP A 69 14.93 18.61 12.89
N SER A 70 13.87 17.79 12.88
CA SER A 70 12.99 17.70 11.72
C SER A 70 12.05 18.91 11.64
N ALA A 71 11.83 19.38 10.40
CA ALA A 71 10.67 20.23 10.15
C ALA A 71 9.41 19.42 10.43
N CYS A 72 8.34 20.05 10.92
CA CYS A 72 7.05 19.40 11.17
C CYS A 72 6.38 18.80 9.91
N VAL A 73 7.07 18.81 8.75
CA VAL A 73 6.69 18.28 7.45
C VAL A 73 7.87 17.49 6.87
N VAL A 74 7.59 16.28 6.38
CA VAL A 74 8.59 15.38 5.77
C VAL A 74 9.07 15.95 4.43
N ARG A 75 10.38 15.90 4.17
CA ARG A 75 10.96 16.36 2.91
C ARG A 75 10.41 15.55 1.74
N GLY A 76 9.86 16.26 0.75
CA GLY A 76 9.18 15.65 -0.39
C GLY A 76 7.69 15.39 -0.15
N GLY A 77 7.22 15.30 1.10
CA GLY A 77 5.84 15.44 1.60
C GLY A 77 4.76 14.50 1.06
N ILE A 78 4.89 13.98 -0.16
CA ILE A 78 3.89 13.22 -0.88
C ILE A 78 4.56 12.05 -1.61
N ASP A 79 4.11 10.83 -1.35
CA ASP A 79 4.41 9.66 -2.18
C ASP A 79 3.29 9.44 -3.19
N ARG A 80 3.61 9.64 -4.48
CA ARG A 80 2.68 9.46 -5.61
C ARG A 80 2.84 8.12 -6.31
N THR A 81 3.75 7.27 -5.82
CA THR A 81 4.11 6.03 -6.49
C THR A 81 3.00 5.01 -6.32
N LEU A 82 2.56 4.42 -7.43
CA LEU A 82 1.73 3.22 -7.38
C LEU A 82 2.63 2.03 -7.02
N HIS A 83 2.51 1.51 -5.80
CA HIS A 83 3.34 0.41 -5.30
C HIS A 83 2.86 -0.95 -5.83
N VAL A 84 2.96 -1.14 -7.15
CA VAL A 84 2.36 -2.26 -7.91
C VAL A 84 2.67 -3.62 -7.31
N LEU A 85 3.91 -3.88 -6.88
CA LEU A 85 4.25 -5.20 -6.33
C LEU A 85 3.49 -5.49 -5.02
N ALA A 86 3.33 -4.50 -4.15
CA ALA A 86 2.55 -4.65 -2.92
C ALA A 86 1.06 -4.85 -3.23
N MET A 87 0.54 -4.08 -4.19
CA MET A 87 -0.82 -4.23 -4.72
C MET A 87 -1.06 -5.64 -5.25
N MET A 88 -0.18 -6.16 -6.09
CA MET A 88 -0.32 -7.49 -6.71
C MET A 88 -0.29 -8.61 -5.67
N VAL A 89 0.58 -8.50 -4.68
CA VAL A 89 0.76 -9.55 -3.65
C VAL A 89 -0.37 -9.56 -2.62
N ASN A 90 -1.11 -8.46 -2.44
CA ASN A 90 -2.10 -8.34 -1.37
C ASN A 90 -3.50 -7.87 -1.81
N GLY A 91 -3.71 -7.57 -3.09
CA GLY A 91 -4.97 -7.01 -3.59
C GLY A 91 -6.09 -8.03 -3.81
N TRP A 92 -5.76 -9.30 -4.04
CA TRP A 92 -6.75 -10.33 -4.37
C TRP A 92 -7.85 -10.57 -3.30
N PRO A 93 -7.56 -10.62 -1.99
CA PRO A 93 -8.59 -10.90 -0.98
C PRO A 93 -9.75 -9.90 -1.00
N ALA A 94 -9.50 -8.63 -1.34
CA ALA A 94 -10.56 -7.64 -1.46
C ALA A 94 -11.51 -7.96 -2.62
N ILE A 95 -10.97 -8.39 -3.76
CA ILE A 95 -11.75 -8.79 -4.94
C ILE A 95 -12.54 -10.07 -4.66
N GLU A 96 -11.91 -11.05 -3.99
CA GLU A 96 -12.55 -12.32 -3.65
C GLU A 96 -13.76 -12.14 -2.72
N ARG A 97 -13.67 -11.23 -1.73
CA ARG A 97 -14.80 -10.89 -0.85
C ARG A 97 -15.96 -10.22 -1.58
N GLY A 98 -15.70 -9.53 -2.69
CA GLY A 98 -16.70 -8.85 -3.52
C GLY A 98 -17.49 -9.76 -4.46
N LEU A 99 -17.33 -11.09 -4.35
CA LEU A 99 -18.00 -12.11 -5.17
C LEU A 99 -17.62 -12.00 -6.66
N PRO A 100 -18.15 -12.85 -7.56
CA PRO A 100 -17.78 -12.82 -8.99
C PRO A 100 -18.05 -11.47 -9.68
N GLN A 101 -18.94 -10.64 -9.13
CA GLN A 101 -19.21 -9.30 -9.66
C GLN A 101 -17.97 -8.40 -9.56
N SER A 102 -17.29 -8.35 -8.41
CA SER A 102 -16.08 -7.52 -8.29
C SER A 102 -14.94 -7.96 -9.21
N PHE A 103 -14.87 -9.26 -9.53
CA PHE A 103 -13.94 -9.74 -10.56
C PHE A 103 -14.29 -9.16 -11.93
N SER A 104 -15.55 -9.32 -12.34
CA SER A 104 -16.05 -8.85 -13.65
C SER A 104 -15.93 -7.33 -13.78
N ASP A 105 -16.25 -6.57 -12.74
CA ASP A 105 -16.18 -5.11 -12.73
C ASP A 105 -14.73 -4.62 -12.87
N LEU A 106 -13.81 -5.24 -12.13
CA LEU A 106 -12.38 -4.93 -12.21
C LEU A 106 -11.84 -5.26 -13.61
N GLU A 107 -12.18 -6.43 -14.15
CA GLU A 107 -11.72 -6.86 -15.47
C GLU A 107 -12.34 -6.03 -16.60
N GLY A 108 -13.59 -5.57 -16.45
CA GLY A 108 -14.25 -4.66 -17.38
C GLY A 108 -13.66 -3.25 -17.36
N THR A 109 -13.19 -2.79 -16.21
CA THR A 109 -12.58 -1.45 -16.05
C THR A 109 -11.09 -1.45 -16.45
N LEU A 110 -10.36 -2.49 -16.05
CA LEU A 110 -8.93 -2.63 -16.30
C LEU A 110 -8.62 -4.09 -16.69
N PRO A 111 -8.68 -4.42 -17.99
CA PRO A 111 -8.43 -5.76 -18.48
C PRO A 111 -7.07 -6.33 -18.04
N GLY A 112 -7.07 -7.61 -17.65
CA GLY A 112 -5.94 -8.36 -17.14
C GLY A 112 -5.64 -8.14 -15.66
N SER A 113 -6.19 -7.11 -15.02
CA SER A 113 -5.82 -6.75 -13.66
C SER A 113 -6.34 -7.74 -12.62
N ALA A 114 -7.56 -8.27 -12.79
CA ALA A 114 -8.13 -9.23 -11.85
C ALA A 114 -7.32 -10.55 -11.87
N TYR A 115 -6.96 -11.02 -13.07
CA TYR A 115 -6.06 -12.15 -13.24
C TYR A 115 -4.67 -11.88 -12.67
N GLY A 116 -4.13 -10.67 -12.89
CA GLY A 116 -2.87 -10.23 -12.33
C GLY A 116 -2.84 -10.30 -10.80
N LEU A 117 -3.84 -9.71 -10.13
CA LEU A 117 -3.96 -9.76 -8.67
C LEU A 117 -4.04 -11.21 -8.16
N LYS A 118 -4.84 -12.05 -8.82
CA LYS A 118 -4.97 -13.47 -8.47
C LYS A 118 -3.63 -14.22 -8.55
N ALA A 119 -2.90 -14.01 -9.64
CA ALA A 119 -1.59 -14.61 -9.84
C ALA A 119 -0.57 -14.09 -8.82
N GLY A 120 -0.52 -12.78 -8.60
CA GLY A 120 0.35 -12.15 -7.60
C GLY A 120 0.12 -12.69 -6.19
N TYR A 121 -1.15 -12.84 -5.80
CA TYR A 121 -1.52 -13.43 -4.51
C TYR A 121 -1.11 -14.90 -4.40
N ARG A 122 -1.21 -15.69 -5.48
CA ARG A 122 -0.72 -17.07 -5.51
C ARG A 122 0.79 -17.17 -5.20
N PHE A 123 1.58 -16.18 -5.62
CA PHE A 123 3.01 -16.09 -5.34
C PHE A 123 3.35 -15.33 -4.05
N LYS A 124 2.35 -14.93 -3.25
CA LYS A 124 2.54 -14.20 -1.99
C LYS A 124 3.58 -14.83 -1.04
N PRO A 125 3.64 -16.17 -0.82
CA PRO A 125 4.62 -16.75 0.09
C PRO A 125 6.08 -16.41 -0.26
N VAL A 126 6.38 -16.26 -1.55
CA VAL A 126 7.73 -15.96 -2.04
C VAL A 126 7.96 -14.45 -2.13
N LEU A 127 6.94 -13.69 -2.55
CA LEU A 127 7.08 -12.26 -2.84
C LEU A 127 6.87 -11.37 -1.61
N ALA A 128 6.09 -11.81 -0.61
CA ALA A 128 5.72 -11.00 0.56
C ALA A 128 6.90 -10.44 1.35
N PRO A 129 8.01 -11.15 1.60
CA PRO A 129 9.16 -10.59 2.34
C PRO A 129 9.75 -9.34 1.69
N ILE A 130 9.62 -9.22 0.37
CA ILE A 130 10.07 -8.03 -0.38
C ILE A 130 8.91 -7.05 -0.55
N ALA A 131 7.76 -7.52 -0.99
CA ALA A 131 6.61 -6.69 -1.38
C ALA A 131 5.90 -6.01 -0.19
N LEU A 132 5.77 -6.71 0.94
CA LEU A 132 5.00 -6.30 2.12
C LEU A 132 5.90 -5.99 3.32
N ARG A 133 7.17 -5.71 3.07
CA ARG A 133 8.13 -5.35 4.12
C ARG A 133 7.68 -4.08 4.86
N PRO A 134 7.86 -4.01 6.19
CA PRO A 134 7.51 -2.81 6.96
C PRO A 134 8.57 -1.71 6.80
N LYS A 135 9.84 -2.08 6.58
CA LYS A 135 10.98 -1.17 6.51
C LYS A 135 11.52 -1.06 5.08
N PRO A 136 12.10 0.10 4.71
CA PRO A 136 12.85 0.22 3.46
C PRO A 136 13.98 -0.81 3.38
N LEU A 137 14.29 -1.23 2.15
CA LEU A 137 15.50 -1.99 1.91
C LEU A 137 16.71 -1.10 2.13
N SER A 138 17.77 -1.65 2.75
CA SER A 138 19.06 -0.97 2.81
C SER A 138 19.59 -0.71 1.40
N SER A 139 20.49 0.26 1.27
CA SER A 139 21.14 0.53 -0.02
C SER A 139 21.89 -0.68 -0.57
N SER A 140 22.52 -1.48 0.30
CA SER A 140 23.18 -2.73 -0.09
C SER A 140 22.19 -3.79 -0.60
N ALA A 141 21.06 -3.98 0.08
CA ALA A 141 20.04 -4.93 -0.35
C ALA A 141 19.43 -4.53 -1.71
N ARG A 142 19.19 -3.23 -1.93
CA ARG A 142 18.72 -2.72 -3.23
C ARG A 142 19.73 -2.99 -4.34
N ALA A 143 21.02 -2.74 -4.08
CA ALA A 143 22.08 -3.00 -5.04
C ALA A 143 22.20 -4.49 -5.37
N ALA A 144 22.13 -5.36 -4.37
CA ALA A 144 22.19 -6.82 -4.56
C ALA A 144 21.02 -7.34 -5.40
N ILE A 145 19.79 -6.90 -5.12
CA ILE A 145 18.59 -7.28 -5.90
C ILE A 145 18.70 -6.77 -7.34
N GLY A 146 19.11 -5.50 -7.52
CA GLY A 146 19.32 -4.92 -8.84
C GLY A 146 20.37 -5.69 -9.65
N GLY A 147 21.51 -6.02 -9.04
CA GLY A 147 22.57 -6.80 -9.66
C GLY A 147 22.13 -8.22 -10.06
N ALA A 148 21.40 -8.91 -9.18
CA ALA A 148 20.85 -10.23 -9.47
C ALA A 148 19.86 -10.20 -10.65
N GLY A 149 19.00 -9.19 -10.71
CA GLY A 149 18.07 -8.99 -11.82
C GLY A 149 18.78 -8.80 -13.16
N VAL A 150 19.81 -7.95 -13.21
CA VAL A 150 20.64 -7.75 -14.41
C VAL A 150 21.34 -9.06 -14.82
N TYR A 151 21.90 -9.80 -13.86
CA TYR A 151 22.57 -11.07 -14.15
C TYR A 151 21.62 -12.11 -14.76
N ILE A 152 20.43 -12.30 -14.17
CA ILE A 152 19.42 -13.22 -14.70
C ILE A 152 18.95 -12.77 -16.08
N GLY A 153 18.67 -11.47 -16.27
CA GLY A 153 18.24 -10.92 -17.54
C GLY A 153 19.26 -11.17 -18.65
N THR A 154 20.55 -10.95 -18.37
CA THR A 154 21.63 -11.22 -19.34
C THR A 154 21.84 -12.71 -19.63
N ARG A 155 21.45 -13.60 -18.72
CA ARG A 155 21.48 -15.06 -18.93
C ARG A 155 20.28 -15.60 -19.71
N LEU A 156 19.11 -14.98 -19.59
CA LEU A 156 17.89 -15.37 -20.31
C LEU A 156 17.83 -14.82 -21.74
N LEU A 157 18.58 -13.74 -22.03
CA LEU A 157 18.70 -13.13 -23.36
C LEU A 157 19.85 -13.71 -24.20
N ARG A 158 20.52 -14.77 -23.72
CA ARG A 158 21.51 -15.56 -24.45
C ARG A 158 20.92 -16.94 -24.76
#